data_AF-A0A6B1I2U3-F1
#
_entry.id   AF-A0A6B1I2U3-F1
#
_cell.length_a   1.000
_cell.length_b   1.000
_cell.length_c   1.000
_cell.angle_alpha   90.00
_cell.angle_beta   90.00
_cell.angle_gamma   90.00
#
_symmetry.space_group_name_H-M   'P 1'
#
loop_
_entity.id
_entity.type
_entity.pdbx_description
1 polymer ?
#
loop_
_entity_poly.entity_id
_entity_poly.type
_entity_poly.pdbx_seq_one_letter_code
_entity_poly.pdbx_strand_id
1 'polypeptide(L)'
;MLAIGVVGCSESEEELRIVGPDLPEGPGRVYPISAVSFTSIDSVEVSALFGTADAGESLPVVILLHDLGGSKSDWLTNTGTYVALLERGYAALAIDMRGHGQTPLPDGRQALELIDLARSFLDVHAALVWLQSQSKID
;
A
#
# COMPACT_ATOMS: atom_id res chain seq x y z
N MET A 1 -32.44 19.14 -56.92
CA MET A 1 -31.38 18.43 -56.18
C MET A 1 -31.62 18.75 -54.72
N LEU A 2 -32.10 17.76 -53.97
CA LEU A 2 -32.85 17.91 -52.72
C LEU A 2 -31.92 17.85 -51.49
N ALA A 3 -32.30 18.57 -50.44
CA ALA A 3 -31.54 18.82 -49.22
C ALA A 3 -31.22 17.56 -48.40
N ILE A 4 -30.05 17.59 -47.72
CA ILE A 4 -29.63 16.63 -46.70
C ILE A 4 -30.38 16.97 -45.41
N GLY A 5 -31.26 16.07 -44.97
CA GLY A 5 -31.84 16.07 -43.64
C GLY A 5 -31.19 14.98 -42.79
N VAL A 6 -30.46 15.38 -41.74
CA VAL A 6 -30.04 14.44 -40.69
C VAL A 6 -31.25 14.22 -39.79
N VAL A 7 -31.85 13.04 -39.91
CA VAL A 7 -32.88 12.57 -38.97
C VAL A 7 -32.15 12.05 -37.74
N GLY A 8 -32.31 12.76 -36.63
CA GLY A 8 -32.03 12.22 -35.30
C GLY A 8 -33.12 11.21 -34.95
N CYS A 9 -32.73 9.96 -34.74
CA CYS A 9 -33.55 8.98 -34.03
C CYS A 9 -33.01 8.90 -32.61
N SER A 10 -33.81 9.36 -31.65
CA SER A 10 -33.59 9.10 -30.23
C SER A 10 -33.90 7.63 -29.97
N GLU A 11 -32.87 6.81 -29.83
CA GLU A 11 -32.99 5.57 -29.08
C GLU A 11 -32.41 5.87 -27.71
N SER A 12 -33.28 5.79 -26.72
CA SER A 12 -33.00 6.00 -25.30
C SER A 12 -31.72 5.29 -24.91
N GLU A 13 -30.75 6.05 -24.42
CA GLU A 13 -29.68 5.51 -23.58
C GLU A 13 -30.37 4.90 -22.35
N GLU A 14 -30.69 3.61 -22.41
CA GLU A 14 -30.76 2.82 -21.19
C GLU A 14 -29.36 2.88 -20.59
N GLU A 15 -29.17 3.92 -19.77
CA GLU A 15 -28.09 4.08 -18.83
C GLU A 15 -27.89 2.71 -18.18
N LEU A 16 -26.82 2.01 -18.56
CA LEU A 16 -26.46 0.71 -18.02
C LEU A 16 -26.24 0.87 -16.52
N ARG A 17 -27.31 0.75 -15.73
CA ARG A 17 -27.26 0.79 -14.28
C ARG A 17 -26.75 -0.55 -13.82
N ILE A 18 -25.54 -0.54 -13.27
CA ILE A 18 -25.03 -1.68 -12.51
C ILE A 18 -25.88 -1.76 -11.24
N VAL A 19 -26.92 -2.58 -11.27
CA VAL A 19 -27.74 -2.89 -10.10
C VAL A 19 -27.04 -4.02 -9.36
N GLY A 20 -26.38 -3.69 -8.25
CA GLY A 20 -25.88 -4.70 -7.33
C GLY A 20 -27.04 -5.47 -6.69
N PRO A 21 -26.82 -6.70 -6.20
CA PRO A 21 -27.84 -7.40 -5.43
C PRO A 21 -28.24 -6.56 -4.21
N ASP A 22 -29.54 -6.56 -3.86
CA ASP A 22 -30.08 -5.93 -2.64
C ASP A 22 -29.55 -6.65 -1.39
N LEU A 23 -28.28 -6.42 -1.07
CA LEU A 23 -27.63 -6.85 0.15
C LEU A 23 -27.59 -5.64 1.10
N PRO A 24 -27.79 -5.84 2.40
CA PRO A 24 -27.60 -4.77 3.36
C PRO A 24 -26.15 -4.26 3.24
N GLU A 25 -26.00 -2.94 3.10
CA GLU A 25 -24.68 -2.30 3.14
C GLU A 25 -24.03 -2.65 4.47
N GLY A 26 -22.89 -3.33 4.41
CA GLY A 26 -22.04 -3.53 5.58
C GLY A 26 -21.54 -2.19 6.10
N PRO A 27 -20.94 -2.14 7.31
CA PRO A 27 -20.47 -0.89 7.90
C PRO A 27 -19.37 -0.18 7.11
N GLY A 28 -18.81 -0.80 6.05
CA GLY A 28 -17.92 -0.18 5.08
C GLY A 28 -16.82 0.68 5.72
N ARG A 29 -15.80 0.05 6.31
CA ARG A 29 -14.67 0.80 6.87
C ARG A 29 -13.65 1.10 5.79
N VAL A 30 -13.25 2.36 5.69
CA VAL A 30 -12.19 2.82 4.78
C VAL A 30 -11.01 3.24 5.63
N TYR A 31 -9.84 2.69 5.30
CA TYR A 31 -8.59 3.04 5.97
C TYR A 31 -7.67 3.79 5.00
N PRO A 32 -7.11 4.95 5.38
CA PRO A 32 -6.13 5.63 4.56
C PRO A 32 -4.83 4.81 4.55
N ILE A 33 -4.40 4.40 3.37
CA ILE A 33 -3.12 3.73 3.13
C ILE A 33 -2.33 4.59 2.16
N SER A 34 -1.12 4.99 2.56
CA SER A 34 -0.23 5.82 1.74
C SER A 34 1.04 5.06 1.40
N ALA A 35 1.49 5.21 0.15
CA ALA A 35 2.86 4.84 -0.21
C ALA A 35 3.81 5.89 0.39
N VAL A 36 4.84 5.43 1.07
CA VAL A 36 5.88 6.28 1.68
C VAL A 36 7.25 5.71 1.32
N SER A 37 8.28 6.56 1.41
CA SER A 37 9.67 6.11 1.34
C SER A 37 10.53 6.82 2.37
N PHE A 38 11.60 6.16 2.79
CA PHE A 38 12.58 6.71 3.73
C PHE A 38 13.96 6.14 3.47
N THR A 39 14.98 6.93 3.78
CA THR A 39 16.38 6.58 3.49
C THR A 39 17.00 5.84 4.66
N SER A 40 17.56 4.67 4.39
CA SER A 40 18.38 3.93 5.34
C SER A 40 19.77 4.58 5.53
N ILE A 41 20.48 4.17 6.58
CA ILE A 41 21.79 4.74 6.91
C ILE A 41 22.86 4.48 5.83
N ASP A 42 22.68 3.44 5.01
CA ASP A 42 23.54 3.15 3.86
C ASP A 42 22.95 3.65 2.52
N SER A 43 22.07 4.66 2.59
CA SER A 43 21.52 5.39 1.44
C SER A 43 20.57 4.59 0.54
N VAL A 44 20.14 3.39 0.94
CA VAL A 44 19.05 2.69 0.26
C VAL A 44 17.73 3.39 0.57
N GLU A 45 16.97 3.75 -0.47
CA GLU A 45 15.62 4.30 -0.34
C GLU A 45 14.60 3.17 -0.17
N VAL A 46 14.12 2.97 1.05
CA VAL A 46 13.17 1.92 1.41
C VAL A 46 11.77 2.37 1.05
N SER A 47 11.07 1.57 0.23
CA SER A 47 9.67 1.77 -0.13
C SER A 47 8.74 1.06 0.86
N ALA A 48 7.65 1.71 1.25
CA ALA A 48 6.70 1.15 2.21
C ALA A 48 5.25 1.57 1.92
N LEU A 49 4.31 0.84 2.54
CA LEU A 49 2.90 1.20 2.68
C LEU A 49 2.64 1.46 4.16
N PHE A 50 2.04 2.61 4.47
CA PHE A 50 1.70 3.01 5.83
C PHE A 50 0.21 3.32 5.96
N GLY A 51 -0.43 2.77 6.99
CA GLY A 51 -1.84 2.96 7.27
C GLY A 51 -2.13 3.05 8.76
N THR A 52 -3.20 3.75 9.12
CA THR A 52 -3.62 4.01 10.51
C THR A 52 -5.12 3.81 10.66
N ALA A 53 -5.57 3.36 11.84
CA ALA A 53 -6.96 2.97 12.09
C ALA A 53 -7.92 4.16 12.33
N ASP A 54 -7.45 5.32 12.78
CA ASP A 54 -8.17 6.61 12.79
C ASP A 54 -7.22 7.71 13.31
N ALA A 55 -7.59 8.99 13.15
CA ALA A 55 -6.66 10.13 13.30
C ALA A 55 -6.45 10.69 14.73
N GLY A 56 -7.10 10.13 15.76
CA GLY A 56 -7.28 10.80 17.06
C GLY A 56 -6.23 10.51 18.14
N GLU A 57 -5.53 9.38 18.09
CA GLU A 57 -4.64 8.92 19.19
C GLU A 57 -3.32 8.36 18.64
N SER A 58 -2.31 8.32 19.52
CA SER A 58 -1.04 7.63 19.26
C SER A 58 -1.31 6.11 19.26
N LEU A 59 -0.97 5.43 18.16
CA LEU A 59 -1.31 4.02 17.94
C LEU A 59 -0.06 3.14 18.04
N PRO A 60 -0.17 1.93 18.65
CA PRO A 60 0.86 0.92 18.50
C PRO A 60 1.00 0.53 17.03
N VAL A 61 2.23 0.37 16.58
CA VAL A 61 2.55 0.05 15.18
C VAL A 61 3.11 -1.35 15.03
N VAL A 62 2.68 -2.03 13.96
CA VAL A 62 3.26 -3.30 13.52
C VAL A 62 4.01 -3.08 12.21
N ILE A 63 5.29 -3.47 12.20
CA ILE A 63 6.11 -3.53 10.98
C ILE A 63 5.97 -4.93 10.35
N LEU A 64 5.53 -4.99 9.11
CA LEU A 64 5.33 -6.21 8.34
C LEU A 64 6.50 -6.43 7.38
N LEU A 65 7.18 -7.57 7.54
CA LEU A 65 8.34 -7.96 6.73
C LEU A 65 7.97 -9.17 5.87
N HIS A 66 8.10 -9.05 4.55
CA HIS A 66 7.83 -10.16 3.63
C HIS A 66 9.00 -11.17 3.58
N ASP A 67 8.73 -12.38 3.09
CA ASP A 67 9.77 -13.39 2.83
C ASP A 67 10.55 -13.10 1.52
N LEU A 68 11.61 -13.88 1.27
CA LEU A 68 12.42 -13.77 0.05
C LEU A 68 11.56 -13.92 -1.22
N GLY A 69 11.70 -12.98 -2.15
CA GLY A 69 10.91 -12.93 -3.39
C GLY A 69 9.51 -12.32 -3.24
N GLY A 70 9.08 -11.99 -2.02
CA GLY A 70 7.83 -11.27 -1.75
C GLY A 70 7.96 -9.75 -1.85
N SER A 71 6.89 -9.06 -1.50
CA SER A 71 6.83 -7.59 -1.42
C SER A 71 5.76 -7.12 -0.43
N LYS A 72 5.78 -5.84 -0.08
CA LYS A 72 4.81 -5.18 0.81
C LYS A 72 3.36 -5.34 0.35
N SER A 73 3.10 -5.53 -0.95
CA SER A 73 1.73 -5.72 -1.47
C SER A 73 1.12 -7.06 -1.07
N ASP A 74 1.92 -8.08 -0.75
CA ASP A 74 1.42 -9.42 -0.38
C ASP A 74 0.55 -9.37 0.90
N TRP A 75 0.82 -8.39 1.76
CA TRP A 75 0.04 -8.14 2.97
C TRP A 75 -1.37 -7.61 2.71
N LEU A 76 -1.57 -6.94 1.57
CA LEU A 76 -2.88 -6.46 1.13
C LEU A 76 -3.60 -7.51 0.29
N THR A 77 -2.92 -8.12 -0.69
CA THR A 77 -3.59 -8.93 -1.71
C THR A 77 -3.74 -10.40 -1.34
N ASN A 78 -2.82 -10.96 -0.56
CA ASN A 78 -2.74 -12.41 -0.38
C ASN A 78 -3.20 -12.88 1.01
N THR A 79 -2.96 -12.07 2.05
CA THR A 79 -3.22 -12.51 3.44
C THR A 79 -4.34 -11.76 4.14
N GLY A 80 -4.65 -10.52 3.72
CA GLY A 80 -5.57 -9.63 4.44
C GLY A 80 -5.06 -9.13 5.80
N THR A 81 -3.84 -9.52 6.20
CA THR A 81 -3.25 -9.19 7.50
C THR A 81 -3.16 -7.68 7.72
N TYR A 82 -2.82 -6.93 6.67
CA TYR A 82 -2.69 -5.48 6.75
C TYR A 82 -4.00 -4.84 7.21
N VAL A 83 -5.11 -5.18 6.56
CA VAL A 83 -6.44 -4.64 6.90
C VAL A 83 -6.89 -5.12 8.28
N ALA A 84 -6.63 -6.39 8.61
CA ALA A 84 -6.98 -6.97 9.90
C ALA A 84 -6.29 -6.25 11.09
N LEU A 85 -5.09 -5.70 10.90
CA LEU A 85 -4.39 -4.89 11.90
C LEU A 85 -5.07 -3.54 12.10
N LEU A 86 -5.42 -2.85 11.00
CA LEU A 86 -6.14 -1.56 11.05
C LEU A 86 -7.51 -1.72 11.73
N GLU A 87 -8.24 -2.80 11.43
CA GLU A 87 -9.51 -3.14 12.10
C GLU A 87 -9.38 -3.35 13.61
N ARG A 88 -8.18 -3.71 14.08
CA ARG A 88 -7.88 -3.94 15.49
C ARG A 88 -7.23 -2.74 16.18
N GLY A 89 -7.14 -1.60 15.50
CA GLY A 89 -6.62 -0.36 16.07
C GLY A 89 -5.09 -0.24 16.03
N TYR A 90 -4.39 -1.07 15.26
CA TYR A 90 -2.95 -0.91 15.04
C TYR A 90 -2.69 0.01 13.85
N ALA A 91 -1.60 0.78 13.92
CA ALA A 91 -0.96 1.25 12.69
C ALA A 91 -0.20 0.09 12.04
N ALA A 92 -0.14 0.08 10.71
CA ALA A 92 0.59 -0.94 9.95
C ALA A 92 1.57 -0.26 9.00
N LEU A 93 2.81 -0.76 9.01
CA LEU A 93 3.85 -0.38 8.06
C LEU A 93 4.38 -1.64 7.37
N ALA A 94 4.08 -1.81 6.09
CA ALA A 94 4.65 -2.89 5.27
C ALA A 94 5.78 -2.34 4.42
N ILE A 95 6.99 -2.87 4.59
CA ILE A 95 8.18 -2.40 3.86
C ILE A 95 8.59 -3.40 2.78
N ASP A 96 9.16 -2.90 1.70
CA ASP A 96 9.96 -3.70 0.77
C ASP A 96 11.41 -3.69 1.26
N MET A 97 11.97 -4.84 1.60
CA MET A 97 13.41 -4.93 1.91
C MET A 97 14.24 -4.77 0.63
N ARG A 98 15.50 -4.35 0.76
CA ARG A 98 16.39 -4.10 -0.39
C ARG A 98 16.40 -5.22 -1.43
N GLY A 99 16.28 -4.83 -2.70
CA GLY A 99 16.20 -5.74 -3.83
C GLY A 99 14.86 -6.45 -4.02
N HIS A 100 13.83 -6.05 -3.28
CA HIS A 100 12.48 -6.57 -3.42
C HIS A 100 11.48 -5.44 -3.69
N GLY A 101 10.37 -5.79 -4.33
CA GLY A 101 9.30 -4.85 -4.68
C GLY A 101 9.85 -3.58 -5.33
N GLN A 102 9.68 -2.44 -4.64
CA GLN A 102 10.10 -1.13 -5.10
C GLN A 102 11.34 -0.58 -4.36
N THR A 103 11.96 -1.35 -3.48
CA THR A 103 13.23 -0.94 -2.84
C THR A 103 14.41 -1.45 -3.67
N PRO A 104 15.24 -0.57 -4.25
CA PRO A 104 16.33 -0.97 -5.11
C PRO A 104 17.45 -1.66 -4.33
N LEU A 105 18.31 -2.38 -5.05
CA LEU A 105 19.63 -2.74 -4.52
C LEU A 105 20.58 -1.54 -4.59
N PRO A 106 21.57 -1.45 -3.69
CA PRO A 106 22.68 -0.52 -3.81
C PRO A 106 23.37 -0.62 -5.19
N ASP A 107 23.91 0.51 -5.65
CA ASP A 107 24.66 0.63 -6.91
C ASP A 107 23.88 0.25 -8.19
N GLY A 108 22.54 0.20 -8.10
CA GLY A 108 21.67 -0.13 -9.23
C GLY A 108 21.74 -1.59 -9.68
N ARG A 109 22.31 -2.47 -8.84
CA ARG A 109 22.39 -3.91 -9.11
C ARG A 109 20.99 -4.50 -9.26
N GLN A 110 20.92 -5.61 -10.00
CA GLN A 110 19.67 -6.36 -10.25
C GLN A 110 19.68 -7.75 -9.61
N ALA A 111 20.85 -8.23 -9.19
CA ALA A 111 21.02 -9.53 -8.56
C ALA A 111 21.27 -9.34 -7.07
N LEU A 112 20.43 -9.99 -6.26
CA LEU A 112 20.57 -10.03 -4.81
C LEU A 112 21.81 -10.85 -4.43
N GLU A 113 22.62 -10.32 -3.52
CA GLU A 113 23.77 -11.02 -2.94
C GLU A 113 23.51 -11.36 -1.47
N LEU A 114 24.30 -12.29 -0.92
CA LEU A 114 24.19 -12.66 0.49
C LEU A 114 24.41 -11.46 1.43
N ILE A 115 25.27 -10.52 1.03
CA ILE A 115 25.52 -9.31 1.81
C ILE A 115 24.29 -8.40 1.88
N ASP A 116 23.43 -8.39 0.85
CA ASP A 116 22.20 -7.61 0.85
C ASP A 116 21.21 -8.20 1.85
N LEU A 117 21.05 -9.52 1.85
CA LEU A 117 20.22 -10.20 2.85
C LEU A 117 20.75 -9.97 4.27
N ALA A 118 22.06 -10.03 4.46
CA ALA A 118 22.67 -9.74 5.76
C ALA A 118 22.51 -8.28 6.20
N ARG A 119 22.32 -7.34 5.27
CA ARG A 119 22.14 -5.90 5.53
C ARG A 119 20.69 -5.44 5.54
N SER A 120 19.71 -6.30 5.25
CA SER A 120 18.29 -5.92 5.24
C SER A 120 17.79 -5.41 6.61
N PHE A 121 18.47 -5.75 7.71
CA PHE A 121 18.19 -5.17 9.02
C PHE A 121 18.32 -3.63 9.05
N LEU A 122 19.15 -3.04 8.18
CA LEU A 122 19.28 -1.59 8.04
C LEU A 122 18.00 -0.96 7.48
N ASP A 123 17.24 -1.71 6.68
CA ASP A 123 15.96 -1.26 6.12
C ASP A 123 14.89 -1.22 7.22
N VAL A 124 14.90 -2.23 8.12
CA VAL A 124 14.05 -2.27 9.32
C VAL A 124 14.44 -1.15 10.30
N HIS A 125 15.73 -0.91 10.49
CA HIS A 125 16.20 0.20 11.29
C HIS A 125 15.72 1.55 10.74
N ALA A 126 15.76 1.74 9.41
CA ALA A 126 15.23 2.93 8.76
C ALA A 126 13.73 3.12 9.01
N ALA A 127 12.97 2.02 9.00
CA ALA A 127 11.55 2.03 9.32
C ALA A 127 11.28 2.49 10.76
N LEU A 128 12.05 1.99 11.73
CA LEU A 128 11.96 2.41 13.13
C LEU A 128 12.24 3.91 13.29
N VAL A 129 13.31 4.42 12.67
CA VAL A 129 13.66 5.85 12.72
C VAL A 129 12.57 6.71 12.09
N TRP A 130 12.02 6.29 10.94
CA TRP A 130 10.94 7.01 10.29
C TRP A 130 9.67 7.02 11.14
N LEU A 131 9.31 5.89 11.77
CA LEU A 131 8.14 5.78 12.65
C LEU A 131 8.24 6.71 13.87
N GLN A 132 9.42 6.84 14.47
CA GLN A 132 9.66 7.78 15.59
C GLN A 132 9.40 9.25 15.24
N SER A 133 9.40 9.61 13.95
CA SER A 133 9.05 10.96 13.49
C SER A 133 7.55 11.16 13.23
N GLN A 134 6.74 10.09 13.30
CA GLN A 134 5.29 10.17 13.05
C GLN A 134 4.56 10.52 14.35
N SER A 135 3.92 11.69 14.39
CA SER A 135 3.20 12.18 15.58
C SER A 135 2.01 11.32 16.02
N LYS A 136 1.58 10.37 15.18
CA LYS A 136 0.44 9.47 15.42
C LYS A 136 0.86 8.08 15.92
N ILE A 137 2.15 7.86 16.14
CA ILE A 137 2.71 6.56 16.56
C ILE A 137 3.33 6.72 17.96
N ASP A 138 3.31 5.64 18.75
CA ASP A 138 3.79 5.61 20.14
C ASP A 138 5.31 5.38 20.28
#